data_AF-A0A940J667-F1
#
_entry.id   AF-A0A940J667-F1
#
_cell.length_a   1.000
_cell.length_b   1.000
_cell.length_c   1.000
_cell.angle_alpha   90.00
_cell.angle_beta   90.00
_cell.angle_gamma   90.00
#
_symmetry.space_group_name_H-M   'P 1'
#
loop_
_entity.id
_entity.type
_entity.pdbx_description
1 polymer ?
#
loop_
_entity_poly.entity_id
_entity_poly.type
_entity_poly.pdbx_seq_one_letter_code
_entity_poly.pdbx_strand_id
1 'polypeptide(L)'
;MAQCSNCGNLLPVGAKHCPDCGTTVSDAPAAPPKAPKAPGQKLALDELLLRGVMGLFLLILGGTVLFVGYAIVQQGIGAGAP
;
A
#
# COMPACT_ATOMS: atom_id res chain seq x y z
N MET A 1 29.92 10.12 34.42
CA MET A 1 30.23 8.71 34.09
C MET A 1 28.99 8.10 33.45
N ALA A 2 29.08 7.64 32.21
CA ALA A 2 28.00 6.91 31.56
C ALA A 2 28.26 5.41 31.75
N GLN A 3 27.22 4.57 31.83
CA GLN A 3 27.35 3.11 31.81
C GLN A 3 26.82 2.59 30.48
N CYS A 4 27.40 1.51 29.97
CA CYS A 4 26.93 0.89 28.75
C CYS A 4 25.55 0.26 28.98
N SER A 5 24.55 0.58 28.16
CA SER A 5 23.23 -0.06 28.26
C SER A 5 23.25 -1.55 27.88
N ASN A 6 24.31 -2.02 27.22
CA ASN A 6 24.41 -3.41 26.77
C ASN A 6 25.15 -4.31 27.78
N CYS A 7 26.27 -3.85 28.36
CA CYS A 7 27.08 -4.66 29.27
C CYS A 7 27.18 -4.11 30.70
N GLY A 8 26.66 -2.90 30.95
CA GLY A 8 26.74 -2.25 32.26
C GLY A 8 28.10 -1.65 32.60
N ASN A 9 29.13 -1.79 31.76
CA ASN A 9 30.46 -1.29 32.10
C ASN A 9 30.54 0.24 32.03
N LEU A 10 31.43 0.84 32.82
CA LEU A 10 31.62 2.29 32.84
C LEU A 10 32.26 2.75 31.52
N LEU A 11 31.58 3.66 30.84
CA LEU A 11 32.11 4.30 29.64
C LEU A 11 33.01 5.49 29.98
N PRO A 12 34.18 5.59 29.32
CA PRO A 12 34.98 6.80 29.35
C PRO A 12 34.21 7.98 28.74
N VAL A 13 34.45 9.19 29.24
CA VAL A 13 33.81 10.42 28.75
C VAL A 13 34.19 10.64 27.28
N GLY A 14 33.20 10.61 26.37
CA GLY A 14 33.39 10.81 24.93
C GLY A 14 33.68 9.55 24.11
N ALA A 15 33.53 8.35 24.69
CA ALA A 15 33.73 7.10 23.97
C ALA A 15 32.57 6.79 23.01
N LYS A 16 32.87 6.77 21.70
CA LYS A 16 31.93 6.43 20.61
C LYS A 16 31.48 4.95 20.63
N HIS A 17 32.27 4.09 21.25
CA HIS A 17 32.06 2.64 21.34
C HIS A 17 32.48 2.18 22.73
N CYS A 18 31.76 1.21 23.28
CA CYS A 18 32.17 0.57 24.54
C CYS A 18 33.40 -0.31 24.28
N PRO A 19 34.53 -0.09 24.99
CA PRO A 19 35.76 -0.86 24.78
C PRO A 19 35.62 -2.34 25.18
N ASP A 20 34.66 -2.69 26.04
CA ASP A 20 34.49 -4.06 26.52
C ASP A 20 33.55 -4.90 25.66
N CYS A 21 32.45 -4.34 25.19
CA CYS A 21 31.45 -5.09 24.41
C CYS A 21 31.40 -4.71 22.93
N GLY A 22 32.08 -3.62 22.52
CA GLY A 22 32.06 -3.11 21.15
C GLY A 22 30.77 -2.41 20.74
N THR A 23 29.79 -2.27 21.63
CA THR A 23 28.52 -1.58 21.33
C THR A 23 28.77 -0.10 21.08
N THR A 24 28.26 0.44 19.97
CA THR A 24 28.31 1.87 19.63
C THR A 24 27.52 2.67 20.67
N VAL A 25 28.17 3.62 21.34
CA VAL A 25 27.51 4.57 22.23
C VAL A 25 27.59 5.95 21.57
N SER A 26 26.50 6.33 20.94
CA SER A 26 26.43 7.57 20.19
C SER A 26 25.99 8.71 21.12
N ASP A 27 26.93 9.58 21.51
CA ASP A 27 26.67 10.88 22.15
C ASP A 27 26.05 11.89 21.15
N ALA A 28 24.91 11.56 20.57
CA ALA A 28 24.13 12.47 19.74
C ALA A 28 22.69 12.52 20.28
N PRO A 29 22.13 13.72 20.54
CA PRO A 29 20.72 13.87 20.93
C PRO A 29 19.84 13.12 19.95
N ALA A 30 18.90 12.34 20.48
CA ALA A 30 18.00 11.47 19.75
C ALA A 30 17.58 12.03 18.38
N ALA A 31 18.22 11.55 17.31
CA ALA A 31 17.56 11.54 16.01
C ALA A 31 16.35 10.61 16.15
N PRO A 32 15.14 11.04 15.78
CA PRO A 32 13.93 10.26 15.99
C PRO A 32 14.07 8.88 15.32
N PRO A 33 13.48 7.83 15.92
CA PRO A 33 13.53 6.49 15.37
C PRO A 33 13.02 6.53 13.93
N LYS A 34 13.84 6.04 12.99
CA LYS A 34 13.44 5.87 11.60
C LYS A 34 12.10 5.14 11.59
N ALA A 35 11.07 5.84 11.13
CA ALA A 35 9.70 5.33 11.06
C ALA A 35 9.71 3.94 10.40
N PRO A 36 8.94 2.97 10.92
CA PRO A 36 8.71 1.72 10.23
C PRO A 36 8.19 2.00 8.82
N LYS A 37 8.77 1.35 7.81
CA LYS A 37 8.17 1.31 6.47
C LYS A 37 6.78 0.69 6.63
N ALA A 38 5.75 1.51 6.56
CA ALA A 38 4.37 1.04 6.50
C ALA A 38 4.23 0.09 5.31
N PRO A 39 3.79 -1.17 5.48
CA PRO A 39 3.40 -2.00 4.37
C PRO A 39 2.13 -1.38 3.77
N GLY A 40 2.29 -0.71 2.63
CA GLY A 40 1.17 -0.08 1.93
C GLY A 40 0.05 -1.08 1.62
N GLN A 41 -1.15 -0.79 2.10
CA GLN A 41 -2.40 -0.58 1.35
C GLN A 41 -2.65 -1.39 0.05
N LYS A 42 -2.19 -2.64 -0.05
CA LYS A 42 -2.50 -3.50 -1.22
C LYS A 42 -3.93 -4.06 -1.14
N LEU A 43 -4.41 -4.28 0.09
CA LEU A 43 -5.58 -5.14 0.33
C LEU A 43 -6.94 -4.44 0.08
N ALA A 44 -7.01 -3.11 0.23
CA ALA A 44 -8.23 -2.35 -0.05
C ALA A 44 -8.28 -1.81 -1.50
N LEU A 45 -7.11 -1.61 -2.13
CA LEU A 45 -7.02 -1.09 -3.49
C LEU A 45 -7.35 -2.15 -4.54
N ASP A 46 -6.95 -3.39 -4.30
CA ASP A 46 -7.21 -4.51 -5.23
C ASP A 46 -8.70 -4.87 -5.31
N GLU A 47 -9.40 -4.95 -4.18
CA GLU A 47 -10.85 -5.24 -4.16
C GLU A 47 -11.66 -4.11 -4.81
N LEU A 48 -11.28 -2.85 -4.58
CA LEU A 48 -11.93 -1.70 -5.21
C LEU A 48 -11.63 -1.63 -6.72
N LEU A 49 -10.42 -2.00 -7.14
CA LEU A 49 -10.05 -2.05 -8.55
C LEU A 49 -10.79 -3.19 -9.27
N LEU A 50 -10.84 -4.40 -8.71
CA LEU A 50 -11.55 -5.53 -9.32
C LEU A 50 -13.05 -5.27 -9.39
N ARG A 51 -13.67 -4.74 -8.32
CA ARG A 51 -15.08 -4.30 -8.34
C ARG A 51 -15.32 -3.18 -9.35
N GLY A 52 -14.41 -2.20 -9.43
CA GLY A 52 -14.49 -1.10 -10.37
C GLY A 52 -14.39 -1.54 -11.83
N VAL A 53 -13.43 -2.42 -12.14
CA VAL A 53 -13.24 -2.98 -13.49
C VAL A 53 -14.41 -3.87 -13.88
N MET A 54 -14.85 -4.77 -13.00
CA MET A 54 -16.03 -5.61 -13.24
C MET A 54 -17.30 -4.76 -13.45
N GLY A 55 -17.49 -3.71 -12.66
CA GLY A 55 -18.61 -2.79 -12.80
C GLY A 55 -18.58 -2.00 -14.11
N LEU A 56 -17.41 -1.45 -14.48
CA LEU A 56 -17.24 -0.75 -15.76
C LEU A 56 -17.48 -1.70 -16.94
N PHE A 57 -17.00 -2.93 -16.85
CA PHE A 57 -17.20 -3.93 -17.90
C PHE A 57 -18.67 -4.32 -18.06
N LEU A 58 -19.41 -4.49 -16.95
CA LEU A 58 -20.85 -4.74 -16.98
C LEU A 58 -21.64 -3.56 -17.55
N LEU A 59 -21.25 -2.32 -17.23
CA LEU A 59 -21.86 -1.13 -17.80
C LEU A 59 -21.60 -0.99 -19.31
N ILE A 60 -20.37 -1.28 -19.75
CA ILE A 60 -20.02 -1.24 -21.17
C ILE A 60 -20.77 -2.35 -21.92
N LEU A 61 -20.67 -3.61 -21.49
CA LEU A 61 -21.32 -4.73 -22.16
C LEU A 61 -22.85 -4.58 -22.16
N GLY A 62 -23.45 -4.30 -21.00
CA GLY A 62 -24.89 -4.09 -20.87
C GLY A 62 -25.36 -2.89 -21.70
N GLY A 63 -24.60 -1.79 -21.68
CA GLY A 63 -24.85 -0.61 -22.49
C GLY A 63 -24.79 -0.90 -23.98
N THR A 64 -23.79 -1.66 -24.46
CA THR A 64 -23.72 -2.08 -25.86
C THR A 64 -24.88 -2.98 -26.27
N VAL A 65 -25.30 -3.94 -25.44
CA VAL A 65 -26.45 -4.80 -25.73
C VAL A 65 -27.74 -3.99 -25.81
N LEU A 66 -27.95 -3.08 -24.85
CA LEU A 66 -29.09 -2.16 -24.85
C LEU A 66 -29.06 -1.23 -26.06
N PHE A 67 -27.91 -0.69 -26.40
CA PHE A 67 -27.75 0.21 -27.54
C PHE A 67 -28.01 -0.49 -28.87
N VAL A 68 -27.47 -1.69 -29.06
CA VAL A 68 -27.71 -2.50 -30.27
C VAL A 68 -29.18 -2.94 -30.33
N GLY A 69 -29.76 -3.41 -29.23
CA GLY A 69 -31.18 -3.77 -29.18
C GLY A 69 -32.09 -2.57 -29.48
N TYR A 70 -31.78 -1.40 -28.90
CA TYR A 70 -32.49 -0.16 -29.16
C TYR A 70 -32.33 0.29 -30.62
N ALA A 71 -31.13 0.17 -31.19
CA ALA A 71 -30.89 0.46 -32.59
C ALA A 71 -31.67 -0.48 -33.52
N ILE A 72 -31.76 -1.78 -33.19
CA ILE A 72 -32.58 -2.75 -33.96
C ILE A 72 -34.07 -2.35 -33.92
N VAL A 73 -34.59 -1.94 -32.77
CA VAL A 73 -35.98 -1.46 -32.62
C VAL A 73 -36.23 -0.18 -33.41
N GLN A 74 -35.29 0.78 -33.38
CA GLN A 74 -35.41 2.06 -34.08
C GLN A 74 -35.21 1.96 -35.60
N GLN A 75 -34.40 1.02 -36.08
CA GLN A 75 -34.17 0.79 -37.51
C GLN A 75 -35.33 0.05 -38.19
N GLY A 76 -36.39 -0.32 -37.47
CA GLY A 76 -37.65 -0.76 -38.09
C GLY A 76 -37.53 -2.01 -38.98
N ILE A 77 -36.55 -2.88 -38.77
CA ILE A 77 -36.51 -4.17 -39.45
C ILE A 77 -37.38 -5.13 -38.65
N GLY A 78 -38.68 -5.12 -38.99
CA GLY A 78 -39.57 -6.21 -38.65
C GLY A 78 -39.01 -7.50 -39.23
N ALA A 79 -38.40 -8.32 -38.38
CA ALA A 79 -38.05 -9.69 -38.71
C ALA A 79 -38.52 -10.61 -37.58
N GLY A 80 -39.79 -11.00 -37.67
CA GLY A 80 -40.32 -12.30 -37.27
C GLY A 80 -40.21 -12.67 -35.79
N ALA A 81 -41.31 -12.48 -35.05
CA ALA A 81 -41.71 -13.43 -34.02
C ALA A 81 -42.88 -14.26 -34.60
N PRO A 82 -42.85 -15.61 -34.52
CA PRO A 82 -44.05 -16.42 -34.72
C PRO A 82 -45.07 -16.23 -33.60
#